data_AF-H2YHU5-F1
#
_entry.id   AF-H2YHU5-F1
#
_cell.length_a   1.000
_cell.length_b   1.000
_cell.length_c   1.000
_cell.angle_alpha   90.00
_cell.angle_beta   90.00
_cell.angle_gamma   90.00
#
_symmetry.space_group_name_H-M   'P 1'
#
loop_
_entity.id
_entity.type
_entity.pdbx_description
1 polymer ?
#
loop_
_entity_poly.entity_id
_entity_poly.type
_entity_poly.pdbx_seq_one_letter_code
_entity_poly.pdbx_strand_id
1 'polypeptide(L)'
;MFTFYSTESPYAVITLRNLSFLDMSFYFNWTMTYRRDSDIYMPFVELNRPNGVFNGVTFPQYGDQVVNHIIRRKGGNYTALWMAGNCHITTSAVHRKYLIYRLESLGLTIEKYGECFRQNAPRNEEYYPFAAKYKFYMAFENAEHCRDYITEKLWSNSYEAGLVPVVWGPTRADIEAIAPKDSFIYVNDFKRPTDLVNYLNYLDQNPLEYRKYFNWRLQQPTPAEYMMVEHGAHYQRDVGMCKMCRLLWEKRRYNNVNFSRAFHF
;
A
#
# COMPACT_ATOMS: atom_id res chain seq x y z
N MET A 1 14.43 -26.78 -4.03
CA MET A 1 13.16 -26.08 -4.32
C MET A 1 13.48 -24.61 -4.32
N PHE A 2 13.16 -23.93 -5.41
CA PHE A 2 13.49 -22.52 -5.59
C PHE A 2 12.21 -21.69 -5.59
N THR A 3 12.24 -20.54 -4.92
CA THR A 3 11.13 -19.60 -4.85
C THR A 3 11.54 -18.30 -5.51
N PHE A 4 10.78 -17.82 -6.48
CA PHE A 4 10.96 -16.48 -7.03
C PHE A 4 10.40 -15.47 -6.02
N TYR A 5 11.27 -14.66 -5.44
CA TYR A 5 10.88 -13.63 -4.48
C TYR A 5 11.06 -12.24 -5.07
N SER A 6 10.00 -11.42 -5.06
CA SER A 6 10.09 -10.01 -5.43
C SER A 6 9.01 -9.18 -4.74
N THR A 7 9.44 -8.04 -4.18
CA THR A 7 8.58 -6.93 -3.79
C THR A 7 8.66 -5.78 -4.78
N GLU A 8 9.37 -5.95 -5.89
CA GLU A 8 9.46 -4.93 -6.95
C GLU A 8 8.41 -5.19 -8.02
N SER A 9 7.94 -4.12 -8.66
CA SER A 9 7.03 -4.23 -9.81
C SER A 9 7.66 -5.05 -10.95
N PRO A 10 6.85 -5.76 -11.77
CA PRO A 10 7.34 -6.47 -12.96
C PRO A 10 8.20 -5.59 -13.86
N TYR A 11 7.83 -4.33 -14.03
CA TYR A 11 8.58 -3.38 -14.83
C TYR A 11 9.98 -3.11 -14.25
N ALA A 12 10.08 -2.95 -12.93
CA ALA A 12 11.37 -2.77 -12.26
C ALA A 12 12.26 -4.02 -12.37
N VAL A 13 11.67 -5.22 -12.23
CA VAL A 13 12.40 -6.49 -12.42
C VAL A 13 12.96 -6.57 -13.84
N ILE A 14 12.14 -6.35 -14.86
CA ILE A 14 12.56 -6.43 -16.27
C ILE A 14 13.61 -5.36 -16.57
N THR A 15 13.34 -4.10 -16.23
CA THR A 15 14.15 -2.96 -16.68
C THR A 15 15.44 -2.79 -15.88
N LEU A 16 15.41 -3.02 -14.56
CA LEU A 16 16.55 -2.73 -13.68
C LEU A 16 17.41 -3.96 -13.40
N ARG A 17 16.90 -5.16 -13.66
CA ARG A 17 17.66 -6.42 -13.49
C ARG A 17 17.95 -7.12 -14.81
N ASN A 18 17.38 -6.64 -15.92
CA ASN A 18 17.53 -7.25 -17.24
C ASN A 18 17.11 -8.73 -17.25
N LEU A 19 15.97 -9.02 -16.60
CA LEU A 19 15.46 -10.37 -16.41
C LEU A 19 14.11 -10.51 -17.13
N SER A 20 13.98 -11.53 -17.97
CA SER A 20 12.69 -11.92 -18.56
C SER A 20 12.00 -12.95 -17.67
N PHE A 21 10.71 -12.75 -17.41
CA PHE A 21 9.90 -13.75 -16.71
C PHE A 21 9.79 -15.06 -17.50
N LEU A 22 9.93 -15.04 -18.83
CA LEU A 22 9.97 -16.24 -19.65
C LEU A 22 11.23 -17.08 -19.36
N ASP A 23 12.38 -16.43 -19.18
CA ASP A 23 13.65 -17.11 -18.89
C ASP A 23 13.65 -17.77 -17.50
N MET A 24 12.76 -17.32 -16.61
CA MET A 24 12.60 -17.84 -15.25
C MET A 24 11.53 -18.92 -15.10
N SER A 25 10.71 -19.13 -16.14
CA SER A 25 9.49 -19.93 -16.06
C SER A 25 9.71 -21.40 -15.65
N PHE A 26 10.92 -21.93 -15.82
CA PHE A 26 11.29 -23.30 -15.44
C PHE A 26 12.21 -23.39 -14.21
N TYR A 27 12.67 -22.27 -13.66
CA TYR A 27 13.66 -22.27 -12.58
C TYR A 27 13.02 -22.34 -11.19
N PHE A 28 11.85 -21.72 -11.02
CA PHE A 28 11.20 -21.56 -9.72
C PHE A 28 9.99 -22.48 -9.59
N ASN A 29 9.84 -23.08 -8.41
CA ASN A 29 8.70 -23.91 -8.06
C ASN A 29 7.53 -23.09 -7.50
N TRP A 30 7.84 -21.98 -6.84
CA TRP A 30 6.87 -21.09 -6.20
C TRP A 30 7.21 -19.64 -6.49
N THR A 31 6.17 -18.81 -6.49
CA THR A 31 6.25 -17.35 -6.50
C THR A 31 5.93 -16.82 -5.10
N MET A 32 6.72 -15.86 -4.63
CA MET A 32 6.51 -15.13 -3.39
C MET A 32 6.51 -13.63 -3.67
N THR A 33 5.32 -13.05 -3.86
CA THR A 33 5.16 -11.65 -4.26
C THR A 33 3.90 -11.03 -3.65
N TYR A 34 3.73 -9.73 -3.87
CA TYR A 34 2.55 -8.96 -3.47
C TYR A 34 1.28 -9.28 -4.27
N ARG A 35 1.34 -10.12 -5.31
CA ARG A 35 0.14 -10.53 -6.06
C ARG A 35 -0.66 -11.55 -5.27
N ARG A 36 -1.97 -11.35 -5.19
CA ARG A 36 -2.90 -12.22 -4.46
C ARG A 36 -2.98 -13.64 -5.02
N ASP A 37 -2.54 -13.85 -6.26
CA ASP A 37 -2.46 -15.16 -6.92
C ASP A 37 -1.04 -15.75 -6.97
N SER A 38 -0.09 -15.23 -6.19
CA SER A 38 1.17 -15.93 -5.93
C SER A 38 0.95 -17.20 -5.09
N ASP A 39 1.79 -18.21 -5.32
CA ASP A 39 1.84 -19.43 -4.49
C ASP A 39 1.99 -19.05 -3.01
N ILE A 40 2.86 -18.08 -2.75
CA ILE A 40 3.11 -17.49 -1.44
C ILE A 40 2.79 -16.00 -1.51
N TYR A 41 1.57 -15.63 -1.12
CA TYR A 41 1.18 -14.23 -1.03
C TYR A 41 2.01 -13.49 0.03
N MET A 42 2.61 -12.37 -0.34
CA MET A 42 3.44 -11.52 0.52
C MET A 42 3.07 -10.03 0.32
N PRO A 43 2.05 -9.53 1.01
CA PRO A 43 1.63 -8.13 0.89
C PRO A 43 2.69 -7.17 1.45
N PHE A 44 2.72 -5.94 0.93
CA PHE A 44 3.59 -4.87 1.42
C PHE A 44 3.28 -4.46 2.86
N VAL A 45 2.00 -4.47 3.19
CA VAL A 45 1.51 -4.12 4.52
C VAL A 45 0.70 -5.30 5.00
N GLU A 46 1.16 -5.83 6.12
CA GLU A 46 0.38 -6.79 6.90
C GLU A 46 -0.69 -5.98 7.62
N LEU A 47 -1.93 -6.10 7.15
CA LEU A 47 -3.07 -5.35 7.72
C LEU A 47 -3.30 -5.72 9.19
N ASN A 48 -2.92 -6.94 9.58
CA ASN A 48 -2.96 -7.43 10.97
C ASN A 48 -1.61 -7.25 11.71
N ARG A 49 -1.18 -5.99 11.89
CA ARG A 49 -0.08 -5.64 12.81
C ARG A 49 -0.64 -5.22 14.17
N PRO A 50 0.01 -5.56 15.29
CA PRO A 50 -0.35 -5.00 16.60
C PRO A 50 -0.38 -3.46 16.50
N ASN A 51 -1.51 -2.85 16.87
CA ASN A 51 -1.80 -1.41 16.80
C ASN A 51 -2.01 -0.79 15.39
N GLY A 52 -2.10 -1.59 14.32
CA GLY A 52 -2.45 -1.12 12.99
C GLY A 52 -3.93 -0.75 12.86
N VAL A 53 -4.27 0.16 11.93
CA VAL A 53 -5.67 0.62 11.72
C VAL A 53 -6.58 -0.46 11.11
N PHE A 54 -6.00 -1.55 10.64
CA PHE A 54 -6.68 -2.60 9.88
C PHE A 54 -6.55 -4.00 10.51
N ASN A 55 -6.18 -4.08 11.79
CA ASN A 55 -5.87 -5.35 12.46
C ASN A 55 -7.07 -6.09 13.09
N GLY A 56 -8.29 -5.66 12.78
CA GLY A 56 -9.54 -6.25 13.29
C GLY A 56 -9.83 -6.01 14.79
N VAL A 57 -8.86 -5.55 15.58
CA VAL A 57 -8.97 -5.29 17.03
C VAL A 57 -8.65 -3.81 17.30
N THR A 58 -9.40 -2.93 16.65
CA THR A 58 -9.00 -1.53 16.47
C THR A 58 -9.89 -0.51 17.16
N PHE A 59 -10.73 -0.89 18.13
CA PHE A 59 -11.70 0.02 18.76
C PHE A 59 -11.13 1.42 19.11
N PRO A 60 -9.88 1.58 19.61
CA PRO A 60 -9.30 2.90 19.90
C PRO A 60 -8.94 3.76 18.68
N GLN A 61 -8.86 3.20 17.46
CA GLN A 61 -8.50 3.92 16.23
C GLN A 61 -9.71 4.38 15.40
N TYR A 62 -10.91 4.31 15.98
CA TYR A 62 -12.19 4.61 15.33
C TYR A 62 -13.06 5.54 16.20
N GLY A 63 -14.10 6.10 15.58
CA GLY A 63 -15.07 7.00 16.20
C GLY A 63 -14.78 8.48 16.01
N ASP A 64 -15.78 9.31 16.36
CA ASP A 64 -15.73 10.76 16.12
C ASP A 64 -14.56 11.44 16.82
N GLN A 65 -14.16 10.97 17.99
CA GLN A 65 -13.02 11.52 18.73
C GLN A 65 -11.72 11.37 17.94
N VAL A 66 -11.49 10.21 17.31
CA VAL A 66 -10.32 9.96 16.48
C VAL A 66 -10.34 10.83 15.24
N VAL A 67 -11.49 10.93 14.56
CA VAL A 67 -11.62 11.81 13.38
C VAL A 67 -11.37 13.26 13.78
N ASN A 68 -11.95 13.74 14.88
CA ASN A 68 -11.71 15.09 15.39
C ASN A 68 -10.23 15.33 15.71
N HIS A 69 -9.55 14.35 16.30
CA HIS A 69 -8.11 14.43 16.55
C HIS A 69 -7.29 14.52 15.25
N ILE A 70 -7.64 13.74 14.22
CA ILE A 70 -7.00 13.82 12.89
C ILE A 70 -7.19 15.21 12.29
N ILE A 71 -8.42 15.73 12.26
CA ILE A 71 -8.74 17.03 11.66
C ILE A 71 -8.02 18.18 12.36
N ARG A 72 -7.94 18.16 13.70
CA ARG A 72 -7.27 19.22 14.49
C ARG A 72 -5.78 19.34 14.24
N ARG A 73 -5.13 18.28 13.74
CA ARG A 73 -3.69 18.30 13.44
C ARG A 73 -3.39 18.92 12.07
N LYS A 74 -4.39 19.14 11.22
CA LYS A 74 -4.19 19.68 9.87
C LYS A 74 -3.81 21.16 9.91
N GLY A 75 -2.78 21.52 9.15
CA GLY A 75 -2.30 22.90 9.06
C GLY A 75 -0.92 23.00 8.41
N GLY A 76 -0.39 24.23 8.36
CA GLY A 76 0.87 24.56 7.70
C GLY A 76 0.69 25.05 6.27
N ASN A 77 1.81 25.32 5.60
CA ASN A 77 1.83 25.97 4.28
C ASN A 77 1.70 24.98 3.11
N TYR A 78 1.84 23.69 3.37
CA TYR A 78 1.77 22.63 2.37
C TYR A 78 0.51 21.79 2.58
N THR A 79 -0.30 21.68 1.53
CA THR A 79 -1.57 20.94 1.57
C THR A 79 -1.34 19.43 1.45
N ALA A 80 -0.28 19.02 0.75
CA ALA A 80 0.05 17.63 0.51
C ALA A 80 1.51 17.26 0.84
N LEU A 81 1.74 15.99 1.14
CA LEU A 81 3.06 15.37 1.29
C LEU A 81 3.32 14.36 0.17
N TRP A 82 4.54 14.35 -0.36
CA TRP A 82 5.02 13.27 -1.21
C TRP A 82 6.39 12.77 -0.76
N MET A 83 6.49 11.48 -0.45
CA MET A 83 7.79 10.84 -0.19
C MET A 83 8.17 9.92 -1.33
N ALA A 84 9.32 10.16 -1.94
CA ALA A 84 9.83 9.38 -3.06
C ALA A 84 11.31 9.02 -2.85
N GLY A 85 11.57 7.76 -2.54
CA GLY A 85 12.93 7.20 -2.54
C GLY A 85 13.36 6.70 -3.91
N ASN A 86 12.46 6.04 -4.64
CA ASN A 86 12.80 5.39 -5.90
C ASN A 86 12.79 6.38 -7.07
N CYS A 87 13.94 7.00 -7.36
CA CYS A 87 14.06 8.01 -8.41
C CYS A 87 14.39 7.44 -9.80
N HIS A 88 14.28 6.12 -10.01
CA HIS A 88 14.76 5.42 -11.21
C HIS A 88 14.21 6.00 -12.53
N ILE A 89 14.82 5.59 -13.63
CA ILE A 89 14.52 6.07 -15.00
C ILE A 89 13.45 5.18 -15.67
N THR A 90 12.59 4.53 -14.88
CA THR A 90 11.47 3.76 -15.42
C THR A 90 10.43 4.73 -16.00
N THR A 91 9.69 4.32 -17.03
CA THR A 91 8.62 5.14 -17.62
C THR A 91 7.64 5.64 -16.54
N SER A 92 7.20 4.76 -15.64
CA SER A 92 6.29 5.14 -14.55
C SER A 92 6.93 6.08 -13.52
N ALA A 93 8.23 5.97 -13.24
CA ALA A 93 8.91 6.91 -12.36
C ALA A 93 9.04 8.30 -12.99
N VAL A 94 9.18 8.39 -14.32
CA VAL A 94 9.11 9.66 -15.06
C VAL A 94 7.69 10.23 -15.00
N HIS A 95 6.67 9.42 -15.28
CA HIS A 95 5.26 9.85 -15.27
C HIS A 95 4.81 10.39 -13.91
N ARG A 96 5.08 9.68 -12.81
CA ARG A 96 4.68 10.14 -11.47
C ARG A 96 5.38 11.45 -11.05
N LYS A 97 6.65 11.62 -11.42
CA LYS A 97 7.39 12.88 -11.20
C LYS A 97 6.79 14.02 -12.02
N TYR A 98 6.56 13.78 -13.32
CA TYR A 98 5.92 14.74 -14.20
C TYR A 98 4.56 15.17 -13.67
N LEU A 99 3.72 14.22 -13.24
CA LEU A 99 2.41 14.51 -12.68
C LEU A 99 2.52 15.40 -11.44
N ILE A 100 3.42 15.09 -10.50
CA ILE A 100 3.64 15.93 -9.31
C ILE A 100 4.03 17.36 -9.71
N TYR A 101 5.03 17.53 -10.59
CA TYR A 101 5.41 18.87 -11.07
C TYR A 101 4.26 19.59 -11.77
N ARG A 102 3.43 18.85 -12.52
CA ARG A 102 2.25 19.41 -13.18
C ARG A 102 1.22 19.89 -12.17
N LEU A 103 0.96 19.15 -11.09
CA LEU A 103 0.05 19.55 -10.01
C LEU A 103 0.58 20.80 -9.28
N GLU A 104 1.89 20.87 -9.01
CA GLU A 104 2.52 22.05 -8.41
C GLU A 104 2.38 23.29 -9.31
N SER A 105 2.68 23.15 -10.61
CA SER A 105 2.54 24.27 -11.57
C SER A 105 1.11 24.77 -11.73
N LEU A 106 0.13 23.98 -11.28
CA LEU A 106 -1.29 24.31 -11.30
C LEU A 106 -1.80 24.88 -9.97
N GLY A 107 -0.92 25.04 -8.97
CA GLY A 107 -1.23 25.72 -7.72
C GLY A 107 -1.44 24.82 -6.51
N LEU A 108 -1.11 23.52 -6.59
CA LEU A 108 -1.11 22.65 -5.42
C LEU A 108 0.22 22.75 -4.65
N THR A 109 0.19 22.97 -3.35
CA THR A 109 1.41 22.99 -2.52
C THR A 109 1.74 21.57 -2.03
N ILE A 110 2.89 21.05 -2.44
CA ILE A 110 3.34 19.69 -2.13
C ILE A 110 4.72 19.76 -1.47
N GLU A 111 4.81 19.31 -0.21
CA GLU A 111 6.10 19.14 0.45
C GLU A 111 6.70 17.79 0.04
N LYS A 112 7.98 17.77 -0.35
CA LYS A 112 8.62 16.63 -1.01
C LYS A 112 9.81 16.14 -0.21
N TYR A 113 9.87 14.84 0.03
CA TYR A 113 10.95 14.18 0.79
C TYR A 113 11.37 12.86 0.13
N GLY A 114 12.50 12.33 0.55
CA GLY A 114 13.13 11.11 0.06
C GLY A 114 14.36 11.38 -0.82
N GLU A 115 14.98 10.28 -1.24
CA GLU A 115 16.22 10.30 -2.01
C GLU A 115 16.09 11.07 -3.33
N CYS A 116 14.90 11.08 -3.96
CA CYS A 116 14.62 11.88 -5.16
C CYS A 116 14.91 13.38 -4.97
N PHE A 117 14.85 13.89 -3.74
CA PHE A 117 14.96 15.31 -3.41
C PHE A 117 16.12 15.62 -2.45
N ARG A 118 16.91 14.61 -2.08
CA ARG A 118 17.98 14.73 -1.07
C ARG A 118 17.52 15.37 0.24
N GLN A 119 16.27 15.12 0.61
CA GLN A 119 15.64 15.68 1.80
C GLN A 119 15.01 14.54 2.61
N ASN A 120 15.53 14.27 3.80
CA ASN A 120 15.04 13.17 4.62
C ASN A 120 13.82 13.60 5.45
N ALA A 121 12.78 12.77 5.46
CA ALA A 121 11.68 12.88 6.41
C ALA A 121 12.05 12.16 7.72
N PRO A 122 11.42 12.53 8.85
CA PRO A 122 11.48 11.72 10.06
C PRO A 122 11.06 10.28 9.79
N ARG A 123 11.66 9.34 10.53
CA ARG A 123 11.45 7.90 10.35
C ARG A 123 10.75 7.32 11.57
N ASN A 124 10.23 6.10 11.44
CA ASN A 124 9.63 5.34 12.53
C ASN A 124 8.49 6.13 13.21
N GLU A 125 8.45 6.14 14.54
CA GLU A 125 7.39 6.76 15.33
C GLU A 125 7.32 8.29 15.14
N GLU A 126 8.42 8.94 14.78
CA GLU A 126 8.46 10.38 14.51
C GLU A 126 7.76 10.77 13.20
N TYR A 127 7.57 9.80 12.28
CA TYR A 127 6.91 10.06 11.00
C TYR A 127 5.46 10.50 11.19
N TYR A 128 4.67 9.83 12.03
CA TYR A 128 3.24 10.08 12.13
C TYR A 128 2.90 11.47 12.67
N PRO A 129 3.53 11.97 13.76
CA PRO A 129 3.34 13.35 14.20
C PRO A 129 3.77 14.37 13.15
N PHE A 130 4.87 14.12 12.44
CA PHE A 130 5.35 14.98 11.36
C PHE A 130 4.36 15.06 10.19
N ALA A 131 3.86 13.91 9.73
CA ALA A 131 2.96 13.82 8.59
C ALA A 131 1.54 14.32 8.94
N ALA A 132 1.13 14.25 10.20
CA ALA A 132 -0.23 14.58 10.61
C ALA A 132 -0.69 16.00 10.24
N LYS A 133 0.24 16.92 9.97
CA LYS A 133 -0.04 18.30 9.53
C LYS A 133 -0.65 18.38 8.12
N TYR A 134 -0.25 17.49 7.21
CA TYR A 134 -0.75 17.51 5.83
C TYR A 134 -2.16 16.91 5.74
N LYS A 135 -2.93 17.34 4.73
CA LYS A 135 -4.24 16.76 4.43
C LYS A 135 -4.11 15.56 3.51
N PHE A 136 -3.31 15.70 2.46
CA PHE A 136 -3.17 14.68 1.44
C PHE A 136 -1.80 14.04 1.46
N TYR A 137 -1.76 12.76 1.14
CA TYR A 137 -0.53 12.08 0.80
C TYR A 137 -0.60 11.66 -0.67
N MET A 138 0.43 11.98 -1.44
CA MET A 138 0.55 11.56 -2.83
C MET A 138 0.97 10.10 -2.88
N ALA A 139 0.00 9.19 -2.79
CA ALA A 139 0.18 7.74 -2.81
C ALA A 139 0.45 7.23 -4.23
N PHE A 140 1.55 7.73 -4.83
CA PHE A 140 1.93 7.49 -6.22
C PHE A 140 2.94 6.35 -6.26
N GLU A 141 2.51 5.21 -6.80
CA GLU A 141 3.34 4.03 -6.86
C GLU A 141 4.50 4.15 -7.84
N ASN A 142 5.51 3.30 -7.67
CA ASN A 142 6.70 3.31 -8.52
C ASN A 142 6.42 2.79 -9.95
N ALA A 143 5.30 2.08 -10.14
CA ALA A 143 4.86 1.51 -11.39
C ALA A 143 3.35 1.64 -11.54
N GLU A 144 2.88 1.90 -12.77
CA GLU A 144 1.47 1.89 -13.12
C GLU A 144 1.05 0.56 -13.76
N HIS A 145 -0.26 0.27 -13.77
CA HIS A 145 -0.85 -0.93 -14.39
C HIS A 145 -0.31 -2.26 -13.86
N CYS A 146 0.22 -2.26 -12.63
CA CYS A 146 0.67 -3.46 -11.95
C CYS A 146 -0.44 -3.94 -11.02
N ARG A 147 -1.10 -5.05 -11.39
CA ARG A 147 -2.14 -5.69 -10.57
C ARG A 147 -1.64 -5.93 -9.16
N ASP A 148 -2.45 -5.56 -8.17
CA ASP A 148 -2.17 -5.69 -6.72
C ASP A 148 -0.94 -4.89 -6.21
N TYR A 149 -0.29 -4.06 -7.02
CA TYR A 149 0.90 -3.30 -6.59
C TYR A 149 0.50 -2.08 -5.78
N ILE A 150 0.24 -2.30 -4.49
CA ILE A 150 -0.22 -1.29 -3.55
C ILE A 150 0.62 -1.41 -2.28
N THR A 151 1.34 -0.35 -1.94
CA THR A 151 2.42 -0.43 -0.95
C THR A 151 2.15 0.41 0.31
N GLU A 152 3.19 0.61 1.14
CA GLU A 152 3.18 1.46 2.33
C GLU A 152 2.61 2.87 2.08
N LYS A 153 2.66 3.35 0.83
CA LYS A 153 2.14 4.66 0.42
C LYS A 153 0.67 4.83 0.74
N LEU A 154 -0.16 3.82 0.44
CA LEU A 154 -1.59 3.88 0.74
C LEU A 154 -1.86 3.72 2.24
N TRP A 155 -1.09 2.87 2.91
CA TRP A 155 -1.41 2.42 4.27
C TRP A 155 -0.72 3.23 5.36
N SER A 156 0.56 2.95 5.65
CA SER A 156 1.29 3.58 6.75
C SER A 156 1.54 5.05 6.48
N ASN A 157 1.86 5.41 5.23
CA ASN A 157 2.18 6.79 4.90
C ASN A 157 0.94 7.69 4.81
N SER A 158 -0.24 7.11 4.53
CA SER A 158 -1.50 7.85 4.42
C SER A 158 -2.46 7.54 5.56
N TYR A 159 -3.14 6.38 5.54
CA TYR A 159 -4.20 6.08 6.50
C TYR A 159 -3.73 6.10 7.95
N GLU A 160 -2.61 5.45 8.28
CA GLU A 160 -2.10 5.42 9.67
C GLU A 160 -1.62 6.80 10.14
N ALA A 161 -1.08 7.62 9.23
CA ALA A 161 -0.74 9.01 9.51
C ALA A 161 -1.96 9.96 9.57
N GLY A 162 -3.15 9.47 9.23
CA GLY A 162 -4.39 10.26 9.20
C GLY A 162 -4.48 11.24 8.04
N LEU A 163 -3.92 10.89 6.88
CA LEU A 163 -3.99 11.65 5.64
C LEU A 163 -4.94 10.95 4.66
N VAL A 164 -5.55 11.72 3.76
CA VAL A 164 -6.32 11.18 2.64
C VAL A 164 -5.35 10.85 1.50
N PRO A 165 -5.26 9.58 1.05
CA PRO A 165 -4.40 9.22 -0.07
C PRO A 165 -4.96 9.75 -1.40
N VAL A 166 -4.10 10.40 -2.18
CA VAL A 166 -4.33 10.70 -3.60
C VAL A 166 -3.57 9.64 -4.40
N VAL A 167 -4.31 8.75 -5.05
CA VAL A 167 -3.81 7.46 -5.55
C VAL A 167 -3.52 7.52 -7.05
N TRP A 168 -2.30 7.10 -7.43
CA TRP A 168 -1.87 6.92 -8.80
C TRP A 168 -1.02 5.66 -8.95
N GLY A 169 -1.22 4.91 -10.04
CA GLY A 169 -0.48 3.68 -10.35
C GLY A 169 -1.37 2.43 -10.45
N PRO A 170 -1.96 1.95 -9.34
CA PRO A 170 -2.85 0.79 -9.33
C PRO A 170 -4.18 1.06 -10.04
N THR A 171 -4.87 -0.01 -10.45
CA THR A 171 -6.22 0.11 -11.02
C THR A 171 -7.23 0.47 -9.94
N ARG A 172 -8.33 1.13 -10.33
CA ARG A 172 -9.44 1.43 -9.41
C ARG A 172 -9.97 0.17 -8.73
N ALA A 173 -10.15 -0.91 -9.49
CA ALA A 173 -10.63 -2.19 -8.97
C ALA A 173 -9.68 -2.81 -7.93
N ASP A 174 -8.36 -2.71 -8.13
CA ASP A 174 -7.39 -3.22 -7.15
C ASP A 174 -7.47 -2.46 -5.82
N ILE A 175 -7.69 -1.15 -5.86
CA ILE A 175 -7.83 -0.32 -4.66
C ILE A 175 -9.17 -0.58 -3.96
N GLU A 176 -10.27 -0.58 -4.70
CA GLU A 176 -11.61 -0.81 -4.14
C GLU A 176 -11.76 -2.20 -3.52
N ALA A 177 -10.96 -3.18 -3.97
CA ALA A 177 -10.95 -4.51 -3.39
C ALA A 177 -10.34 -4.56 -1.97
N ILE A 178 -9.58 -3.54 -1.54
CA ILE A 178 -8.83 -3.58 -0.27
C ILE A 178 -9.00 -2.32 0.59
N ALA A 179 -9.25 -1.15 0.00
CA ALA A 179 -9.38 0.11 0.73
C ALA A 179 -10.83 0.33 1.18
N PRO A 180 -11.05 1.01 2.33
CA PRO A 180 -12.39 1.40 2.72
C PRO A 180 -13.07 2.26 1.65
N LYS A 181 -14.39 2.12 1.49
CA LYS A 181 -15.14 2.92 0.53
C LYS A 181 -15.03 4.43 0.84
N ASP A 182 -14.97 5.25 -0.20
CA ASP A 182 -14.93 6.72 -0.12
C ASP A 182 -13.76 7.28 0.73
N SER A 183 -12.67 6.52 0.87
CA SER A 183 -11.53 6.88 1.74
C SER A 183 -10.30 7.43 1.00
N PHE A 184 -10.33 7.44 -0.33
CA PHE A 184 -9.22 7.85 -1.19
C PHE A 184 -9.70 8.69 -2.37
N ILE A 185 -8.77 9.45 -2.96
CA ILE A 185 -9.00 10.24 -4.17
C ILE A 185 -8.23 9.57 -5.31
N TYR A 186 -8.93 9.11 -6.35
CA TYR A 186 -8.28 8.46 -7.48
C TYR A 186 -7.96 9.49 -8.57
N VAL A 187 -6.68 9.57 -8.97
CA VAL A 187 -6.24 10.57 -9.95
C VAL A 187 -7.02 10.47 -11.28
N ASN A 188 -7.33 9.25 -11.73
CA ASN A 188 -7.96 9.04 -13.04
C ASN A 188 -9.47 9.28 -13.04
N ASP A 189 -10.08 9.70 -11.93
CA ASP A 189 -11.46 10.20 -11.93
C ASP A 189 -11.55 11.60 -12.56
N PHE A 190 -10.43 12.31 -12.62
CA PHE A 190 -10.35 13.67 -13.10
C PHE A 190 -9.90 13.67 -14.56
N LYS A 191 -10.70 14.30 -15.43
CA LYS A 191 -10.40 14.40 -16.87
C LYS A 191 -9.09 15.16 -17.13
N ARG A 192 -8.75 16.13 -16.27
CA ARG A 192 -7.54 16.94 -16.38
C ARG A 192 -6.87 17.11 -15.01
N PRO A 193 -5.53 17.27 -14.95
CA PRO A 193 -4.83 17.57 -13.70
C PRO A 193 -5.34 18.85 -13.00
N THR A 194 -5.82 19.84 -13.76
CA THR A 194 -6.45 21.06 -13.21
C THR A 194 -7.68 20.75 -12.37
N ASP A 195 -8.48 19.78 -12.79
CA ASP A 195 -9.72 19.41 -12.11
C ASP A 195 -9.39 18.73 -10.77
N LEU A 196 -8.34 17.90 -10.73
CA LEU A 196 -7.81 17.33 -9.49
C LEU A 196 -7.29 18.42 -8.55
N VAL A 197 -6.48 19.37 -9.04
CA VAL A 197 -5.96 20.46 -8.20
C VAL A 197 -7.08 21.31 -7.63
N ASN A 198 -8.08 21.67 -8.46
CA ASN A 198 -9.25 22.42 -8.01
C ASN A 198 -10.02 21.66 -6.93
N TYR A 199 -10.17 20.35 -7.08
CA TYR A 199 -10.85 19.51 -6.10
C TYR A 199 -10.08 19.41 -4.77
N LEU A 200 -8.76 19.22 -4.82
CA LEU A 200 -7.94 19.19 -3.61
C LEU A 200 -7.94 20.54 -2.87
N ASN A 201 -7.88 21.64 -3.61
CA ASN A 201 -7.98 23.00 -3.04
C ASN A 201 -9.38 23.27 -2.46
N TYR A 202 -10.44 22.78 -3.12
CA TYR A 202 -11.79 22.83 -2.57
C TYR A 202 -11.88 22.10 -1.23
N LEU A 203 -11.39 20.87 -1.14
CA LEU A 203 -11.34 20.11 0.12
C LEU A 203 -10.48 20.80 1.18
N ASP A 204 -9.38 21.45 0.78
CA ASP A 204 -8.55 22.21 1.69
C ASP A 204 -9.32 23.38 2.34
N GLN A 205 -10.17 24.05 1.58
CA GLN A 205 -10.98 25.17 2.05
C GLN A 205 -12.30 24.75 2.70
N ASN A 206 -12.69 23.48 2.59
CA ASN A 206 -13.98 22.96 3.08
C ASN A 206 -13.78 21.79 4.06
N PRO A 207 -13.53 22.07 5.37
CA PRO A 207 -13.25 21.05 6.37
C PRO A 207 -14.33 19.98 6.52
N LEU A 208 -15.60 20.34 6.31
CA LEU A 208 -16.73 19.39 6.39
C LEU A 208 -16.69 18.37 5.24
N GLU A 209 -16.31 18.80 4.04
CA GLU A 209 -16.17 17.90 2.89
C GLU A 209 -14.93 17.02 3.02
N TYR A 210 -13.81 17.60 3.45
CA TYR A 210 -12.60 16.83 3.76
C TYR A 210 -12.85 15.79 4.87
N ARG A 211 -13.65 16.12 5.88
CA ARG A 211 -14.00 15.18 6.97
C ARG A 211 -14.67 13.91 6.44
N LYS A 212 -15.45 13.97 5.35
CA LYS A 212 -16.18 12.80 4.81
C LYS A 212 -15.26 11.64 4.42
N TYR A 213 -14.02 11.92 4.03
CA TYR A 213 -13.01 10.89 3.74
C TYR A 213 -12.59 10.05 4.95
N PHE A 214 -13.02 10.42 6.15
CA PHE A 214 -12.80 9.67 7.38
C PHE A 214 -14.08 8.99 7.90
N ASN A 215 -15.19 9.02 7.16
CA ASN A 215 -16.45 8.39 7.58
C ASN A 215 -16.31 6.88 7.81
N TRP A 216 -15.44 6.21 7.06
CA TRP A 216 -15.12 4.80 7.28
C TRP A 216 -14.56 4.55 8.70
N ARG A 217 -13.92 5.54 9.33
CA ARG A 217 -13.46 5.45 10.73
C ARG A 217 -14.58 5.56 11.75
N LEU A 218 -15.79 5.91 11.34
CA LEU A 218 -16.96 5.94 12.23
C LEU A 218 -17.68 4.59 12.27
N GLN A 219 -17.47 3.76 11.24
CA GLN A 219 -18.22 2.53 11.03
C GLN A 219 -17.52 1.28 11.57
N GLN A 220 -16.26 1.38 12.04
CA GLN A 220 -15.47 0.25 12.55
C GLN A 220 -15.56 -0.98 11.64
N PRO A 221 -15.11 -0.87 10.39
CA PRO A 221 -15.34 -1.94 9.45
C PRO A 221 -14.58 -3.18 9.85
N THR A 222 -15.27 -4.30 9.68
CA THR A 222 -14.73 -5.60 10.06
C THR A 222 -13.86 -6.16 8.93
N PRO A 223 -12.91 -7.06 9.23
CA PRO A 223 -12.17 -7.81 8.21
C PRO A 223 -13.04 -8.63 7.24
N ALA A 224 -14.34 -8.79 7.53
CA ALA A 224 -15.32 -9.42 6.65
C ALA A 224 -15.92 -8.47 5.60
N GLU A 225 -16.00 -7.17 5.89
CA GLU A 225 -16.62 -6.15 5.00
C GLU A 225 -15.65 -5.61 3.97
N TYR A 226 -14.44 -5.31 4.41
CA TYR A 226 -13.30 -5.17 3.52
C TYR A 226 -12.56 -6.47 3.70
N MET A 227 -12.46 -7.28 2.64
CA MET A 227 -11.64 -8.49 2.67
C MET A 227 -10.18 -8.05 2.85
N MET A 228 -9.84 -7.66 4.06
CA MET A 228 -8.56 -7.11 4.49
C MET A 228 -7.61 -8.27 4.67
N VAL A 229 -7.48 -9.06 3.60
CA VAL A 229 -6.84 -10.36 3.45
C VAL A 229 -6.42 -10.96 4.80
N GLU A 230 -7.43 -11.27 5.62
CA GLU A 230 -7.22 -11.98 6.86
C GLU A 230 -7.36 -13.46 6.54
N HIS A 231 -6.21 -14.13 6.41
CA HIS A 231 -6.18 -15.57 6.49
C HIS A 231 -6.50 -15.97 7.94
N GLY A 232 -7.79 -16.18 8.22
CA GLY A 232 -8.40 -17.12 9.19
C GLY A 232 -7.84 -17.24 10.62
N ALA A 233 -8.74 -17.46 11.58
CA ALA A 233 -8.48 -17.45 13.02
C ALA A 233 -7.56 -18.56 13.59
N HIS A 234 -7.03 -19.49 12.79
CA HIS A 234 -6.19 -20.58 13.29
C HIS A 234 -4.87 -20.72 12.50
N TYR A 235 -3.77 -20.51 13.23
CA TYR A 235 -2.40 -20.17 12.79
C TYR A 235 -2.29 -18.77 12.18
N GLN A 236 -2.09 -17.78 13.05
CA GLN A 236 -2.18 -16.33 12.77
C GLN A 236 -1.24 -15.75 11.70
N ARG A 237 -0.48 -16.55 10.93
CA ARG A 237 0.41 -16.08 9.85
C ARG A 237 0.59 -17.15 8.77
N ASP A 238 -0.27 -17.15 7.76
CA ASP A 238 -0.07 -17.91 6.51
C ASP A 238 0.22 -16.98 5.32
N VAL A 239 1.20 -16.09 5.47
CA VAL A 239 1.73 -15.23 4.40
C VAL A 239 3.25 -15.24 4.39
N GLY A 240 3.85 -14.83 3.26
CA GLY A 240 5.29 -14.69 3.09
C GLY A 240 6.09 -15.89 3.60
N MET A 241 7.11 -15.63 4.41
CA MET A 241 8.01 -16.66 4.92
C MET A 241 7.31 -17.71 5.78
N CYS A 242 6.27 -17.35 6.55
CA CYS A 242 5.53 -18.32 7.37
C CYS A 242 4.78 -19.32 6.49
N LYS A 243 4.10 -18.85 5.45
CA LYS A 243 3.46 -19.73 4.45
C LYS A 243 4.48 -20.60 3.72
N MET A 244 5.61 -20.02 3.33
CA MET A 244 6.69 -20.79 2.71
C MET A 244 7.17 -21.94 3.63
N CYS A 245 7.38 -21.67 4.93
CA CYS A 245 7.77 -22.69 5.90
C CYS A 245 6.73 -23.80 6.02
N ARG A 246 5.43 -23.46 6.04
CA ARG A 246 4.33 -24.43 6.05
C ARG A 246 4.33 -25.30 4.79
N LEU A 247 4.41 -24.69 3.60
CA LEU A 247 4.45 -25.43 2.33
C LEU A 247 5.67 -26.36 2.25
N LEU A 248 6.83 -25.93 2.76
CA LEU A 248 8.02 -26.78 2.85
C LEU A 248 7.81 -27.97 3.79
N TRP A 249 7.18 -27.73 4.94
CA TRP A 249 6.85 -28.78 5.90
C TRP A 249 5.87 -29.81 5.32
N GLU A 250 4.79 -29.34 4.68
CA GLU A 250 3.79 -30.20 4.02
C GLU A 250 4.42 -31.06 2.92
N LYS A 251 5.28 -30.46 2.08
CA LYS A 251 5.99 -31.20 1.03
C LYS A 251 6.93 -32.27 1.59
N ARG A 252 7.66 -31.96 2.67
CA ARG A 252 8.51 -32.94 3.37
C ARG A 252 7.68 -34.10 3.92
N ARG A 253 6.52 -33.80 4.52
CA ARG A 253 5.58 -34.81 5.02
C ARG A 253 5.13 -35.74 3.90
N TYR A 254 4.77 -35.21 2.73
CA TYR A 254 4.31 -35.97 1.57
C TYR A 254 5.42 -36.83 0.93
N ASN A 255 6.65 -36.33 0.90
CA ASN A 255 7.81 -37.07 0.37
C ASN A 255 8.31 -38.16 1.33
N ASN A 256 8.04 -38.03 2.64
CA ASN A 256 8.42 -39.02 3.65
C ASN A 256 7.39 -40.16 3.84
N VAL A 257 6.29 -40.19 3.08
CA VAL A 257 5.26 -41.24 3.20
C VAL A 257 5.70 -42.59 2.59
N ASN A 258 6.92 -42.69 2.03
CA ASN A 258 7.45 -43.93 1.45
C ASN A 258 8.51 -44.67 2.30
N PHE A 259 8.71 -44.34 3.58
CA PHE A 259 9.72 -45.01 4.42
C PHE A 259 9.20 -45.71 5.70
N SER A 260 7.90 -45.95 5.85
CA SER A 260 7.37 -46.65 7.03
C SER A 260 6.24 -47.67 6.77
N ARG A 261 6.22 -48.29 5.58
CA ARG A 261 5.44 -49.53 5.34
C ARG A 261 6.25 -50.61 4.62
N ALA A 262 7.34 -51.00 5.25
CA ALA A 262 7.95 -52.33 5.20
C ALA A 262 8.77 -52.35 6.50
N PHE A 263 8.39 -53.06 7.56
CA PHE A 263 8.23 -54.50 7.63
C PHE A 263 7.16 -54.85 8.69
N HIS A 264 6.27 -55.77 8.34
CA HIS A 264 5.76 -56.73 9.31
C HIS A 264 6.86 -57.76 9.53
N PHE A 265 7.32 -57.93 10.78
CA PHE A 265 7.56 -59.20 11.47
C PHE A 265 7.57 -58.90 12.97
#